data_AF-A0A382MG54-F1
#
_entry.id   AF-A0A382MG54-F1
#
_cell.length_a   1.000
_cell.length_b   1.000
_cell.length_c   1.000
_cell.angle_alpha   90.00
_cell.angle_beta   90.00
_cell.angle_gamma   90.00
#
_symmetry.space_group_name_H-M   'P 1'
#
loop_
_entity.id
_entity.type
_entity.pdbx_description
1 polymer ?
#
loop_
_entity_poly.entity_id
_entity_poly.type
_entity_poly.pdbx_seq_one_letter_code
_entity_poly.pdbx_strand_id
1 'polypeptide(L)'
;MNKNIFLNGLIDLAQSRLGSKIVYKTDEFFAPAKRIINPWPPVFKEGVFDKHGKWMDGWETRRKRSKGYDYLILKLGKPGKIHKVDIDTSYFNGNQP
;
A
#
# COMPACT_ATOMS: atom_id res chain seq x y z
N MET A 1 0.75 11.83 21.72
CA MET A 1 0.44 11.80 20.28
C MET A 1 -0.88 11.07 20.08
N ASN A 2 -1.83 11.67 19.36
CA ASN A 2 -3.12 11.02 19.07
C ASN A 2 -2.88 9.68 18.36
N LYS A 3 -3.35 8.59 18.97
CA LYS A 3 -3.08 7.23 18.50
C LYS A 3 -3.79 6.90 17.18
N ASN A 4 -4.84 7.64 16.84
CA ASN A 4 -5.68 7.40 15.67
C ASN A 4 -5.72 8.65 14.79
N ILE A 5 -5.26 8.52 13.55
CA ILE A 5 -5.40 9.54 12.51
C ILE A 5 -6.78 9.32 11.89
N PHE A 6 -7.65 10.33 11.97
CA PHE A 6 -8.94 10.35 11.30
C PHE A 6 -8.80 11.13 9.99
N LEU A 7 -9.30 10.57 8.90
CA LEU A 7 -9.35 11.22 7.59
C LEU A 7 -10.82 11.42 7.22
N ASN A 8 -11.25 12.68 7.02
CA ASN A 8 -12.64 13.03 6.70
C ASN A 8 -13.67 12.49 7.69
N GLY A 9 -13.35 12.47 8.99
CA GLY A 9 -14.22 11.93 10.05
C GLY A 9 -14.28 10.40 10.11
N LEU A 10 -13.52 9.69 9.27
CA LEU A 10 -13.43 8.23 9.27
C LEU A 10 -12.09 7.76 9.83
N ILE A 11 -12.07 6.57 10.41
CA ILE A 11 -10.83 5.87 10.77
C ILE A 11 -10.39 5.00 9.60
N ASP A 12 -9.11 5.07 9.24
CA ASP A 12 -8.54 4.10 8.31
C ASP A 12 -8.36 2.75 9.01
N LEU A 13 -9.18 1.77 8.64
CA LEU A 13 -9.11 0.39 9.16
C LEU A 13 -7.95 -0.41 8.55
N ALA A 14 -7.35 0.06 7.45
CA ALA A 14 -6.24 -0.58 6.76
C ALA A 14 -4.89 -0.25 7.39
N GLN A 15 -4.76 0.84 8.15
CA GLN A 15 -3.48 1.24 8.73
C GLN A 15 -2.85 0.19 9.67
N SER A 16 -1.55 0.00 9.52
CA SER A 16 -0.71 -0.92 10.29
C SER A 16 -0.79 -0.73 11.81
N ARG A 17 -1.01 0.51 12.29
CA ARG A 17 -1.14 0.82 13.73
C ARG A 17 -2.32 0.15 14.43
N LEU A 18 -3.36 -0.20 13.67
CA LEU A 18 -4.51 -0.94 14.20
C LEU A 18 -4.26 -2.45 14.21
N GLY A 19 -3.09 -2.92 13.77
CA GLY A 19 -2.76 -4.33 13.66
C GLY A 19 -3.15 -4.96 12.32
N SER A 20 -3.44 -4.14 11.30
CA SER A 20 -3.73 -4.60 9.93
C SER A 20 -2.55 -5.33 9.33
N LYS A 21 -2.82 -6.33 8.48
CA LYS A 21 -1.80 -7.20 7.89
C LYS A 21 -2.11 -7.55 6.44
N ILE A 22 -1.12 -7.45 5.58
CA ILE A 22 -1.14 -8.13 4.27
C ILE A 22 -0.97 -9.62 4.54
N VAL A 23 -2.02 -10.40 4.33
CA VAL A 23 -2.02 -11.86 4.59
C VAL A 23 -1.63 -12.67 3.35
N TYR A 24 -1.80 -12.09 2.17
CA TYR A 24 -1.40 -12.68 0.90
C TYR A 24 -1.13 -11.58 -0.13
N LYS A 25 -0.30 -11.89 -1.13
CA LYS A 25 -0.03 -11.07 -2.32
C LYS A 25 0.45 -11.95 -3.46
N THR A 26 0.16 -11.59 -4.70
CA THR A 26 0.61 -12.33 -5.89
C THR A 26 2.10 -12.11 -6.20
N ASP A 27 2.59 -10.90 -6.00
CA ASP A 27 3.98 -10.49 -6.26
C ASP A 27 4.33 -9.26 -5.41
N GLU A 28 5.61 -8.95 -5.24
CA GLU A 28 6.07 -7.69 -4.60
C GLU A 28 7.51 -7.34 -5.01
N PHE A 29 7.89 -7.71 -6.23
CA PHE A 29 9.28 -7.69 -6.67
C PHE A 29 9.94 -6.29 -6.57
N PHE A 30 9.28 -5.23 -7.05
CA PHE A 30 9.86 -3.88 -7.09
C PHE A 30 9.64 -3.12 -5.78
N ALA A 31 8.48 -3.28 -5.14
CA ALA A 31 8.21 -2.66 -3.86
C ALA A 31 7.31 -3.53 -2.97
N PRO A 32 7.59 -3.64 -1.66
CA PRO A 32 6.93 -4.58 -0.75
C PRO A 32 5.50 -4.14 -0.40
N ALA A 33 4.55 -5.08 -0.50
CA ALA A 33 3.11 -4.81 -0.30
C ALA A 33 2.77 -4.20 1.07
N LYS A 34 3.60 -4.44 2.09
CA LYS A 34 3.41 -3.89 3.45
C LYS A 34 3.42 -2.35 3.51
N ARG A 35 3.91 -1.65 2.49
CA ARG A 35 3.96 -0.18 2.49
C ARG A 35 2.59 0.47 2.32
N ILE A 36 1.64 -0.21 1.67
CA ILE A 36 0.29 0.37 1.43
C ILE A 36 -0.53 0.57 2.71
N ILE A 37 -0.16 -0.10 3.81
CA ILE A 37 -0.82 0.05 5.13
C ILE A 37 -0.08 1.03 6.04
N ASN A 38 0.88 1.79 5.49
CA ASN A 38 1.55 2.86 6.22
C ASN A 38 0.59 4.06 6.32
N PRO A 39 0.25 4.54 7.54
CA PRO A 39 -0.66 5.67 7.70
C PRO A 39 -0.04 7.04 7.37
N TRP A 40 1.23 7.07 6.99
CA TRP A 40 1.91 8.30 6.62
C TRP A 40 1.78 8.56 5.13
N PRO A 41 1.77 9.83 4.69
CA PRO A 41 1.83 10.17 3.27
C PRO A 41 3.01 9.48 2.59
N PRO A 42 2.85 8.99 1.35
CA PRO A 42 3.95 8.35 0.62
C PRO A 42 5.08 9.35 0.42
N VAL A 43 6.33 8.85 0.37
CA VAL A 43 7.50 9.70 0.11
C VAL A 43 8.22 9.31 -1.18
N PHE A 44 8.69 10.30 -1.91
CA PHE A 44 9.63 10.11 -3.02
C PHE A 44 11.07 10.32 -2.54
N LYS A 45 11.97 9.40 -2.91
CA LYS A 45 13.39 9.51 -2.60
C LYS A 45 14.19 9.50 -3.90
N GLU A 46 14.71 10.66 -4.26
CA GLU A 46 15.56 10.80 -5.45
C GLU A 46 16.88 10.03 -5.26
N GLY A 47 17.31 9.33 -6.31
CA GLY A 47 18.59 8.60 -6.30
C GLY A 47 18.66 7.37 -5.38
N VAL A 48 17.54 6.93 -4.78
CA VAL A 48 17.52 5.76 -3.89
C VAL A 48 17.08 4.52 -4.64
N PHE A 49 17.93 3.50 -4.60
CA PHE A 49 17.73 2.21 -5.26
C PHE A 49 18.00 1.08 -4.26
N ASP A 50 17.31 -0.04 -4.45
CA ASP A 50 17.64 -1.31 -3.83
C ASP A 50 17.95 -2.37 -4.91
N LYS A 51 18.14 -3.62 -4.50
CA LYS A 51 18.49 -4.73 -5.41
C LYS A 51 17.44 -5.03 -6.48
N HIS A 52 16.22 -4.50 -6.36
CA HIS A 52 15.12 -4.70 -7.30
C HIS A 52 14.84 -3.48 -8.17
N GLY A 53 15.53 -2.35 -7.96
CA GLY A 53 15.37 -1.15 -8.77
C GLY A 53 15.22 0.10 -7.92
N LYS A 54 14.49 1.09 -8.44
CA LYS A 54 14.22 2.32 -7.70
C LYS A 54 13.39 2.01 -6.47
N TRP A 55 13.76 2.58 -5.33
CA TRP A 55 12.96 2.44 -4.12
C TRP A 55 11.65 3.23 -4.25
N MET A 56 10.51 2.55 -4.06
CA MET A 56 9.18 3.16 -4.14
C MET A 56 8.42 3.02 -2.82
N ASP A 57 7.76 4.08 -2.35
CA ASP A 57 6.94 4.04 -1.13
C ASP A 57 5.52 3.54 -1.40
N GLY A 58 5.42 2.29 -1.84
CA GLY A 58 4.15 1.64 -2.18
C GLY A 58 4.32 0.16 -2.46
N TRP A 59 3.38 -0.41 -3.21
CA TRP A 59 3.44 -1.79 -3.70
C TRP A 59 3.60 -1.81 -5.21
N GLU A 60 4.61 -2.52 -5.69
CA GLU A 60 4.91 -2.60 -7.12
C GLU A 60 5.31 -4.02 -7.52
N THR A 61 4.62 -4.55 -8.53
CA THR A 61 4.81 -5.90 -9.06
C THR A 61 5.53 -5.87 -10.40
N ARG A 62 6.06 -7.02 -10.82
CA ARG A 62 6.57 -7.19 -12.18
C ARG A 62 5.47 -6.99 -13.19
N ARG A 63 5.80 -6.37 -14.32
CA ARG A 63 4.88 -6.22 -15.44
C ARG A 63 4.40 -7.60 -15.92
N LYS A 64 3.10 -7.85 -15.78
CA LYS A 64 2.49 -9.12 -16.17
C LYS A 64 2.36 -9.21 -17.70
N ARG A 65 2.67 -10.38 -18.27
CA ARG A 65 2.53 -10.71 -19.70
C ARG A 65 1.55 -11.86 -19.96
N SER A 66 0.98 -12.42 -18.90
CA SER A 66 -0.06 -13.45 -18.92
C SER A 66 -1.41 -12.85 -18.48
N LYS A 67 -2.50 -13.59 -18.73
CA LYS A 67 -3.84 -13.19 -18.30
C LYS A 67 -3.94 -13.13 -16.77
N GLY A 68 -4.79 -12.23 -16.26
CA GLY A 68 -5.09 -12.07 -14.83
C GLY A 68 -4.57 -10.75 -14.26
N TYR A 69 -4.69 -10.60 -12.93
CA TYR A 69 -4.35 -9.38 -12.20
C TYR A 69 -3.42 -9.70 -11.04
N ASP A 70 -2.60 -8.72 -10.64
CA ASP A 70 -1.96 -8.78 -9.33
C ASP A 70 -2.93 -8.32 -8.25
N TYR A 71 -2.95 -9.03 -7.14
CA TYR A 71 -3.82 -8.73 -6.01
C TYR A 71 -3.13 -9.07 -4.70
N LEU A 72 -3.68 -8.51 -3.63
CA LEU A 72 -3.32 -8.85 -2.26
C LEU A 72 -4.58 -9.02 -1.41
N ILE A 73 -4.43 -9.69 -0.28
CA ILE A 73 -5.48 -9.85 0.71
C ILE A 73 -5.03 -9.11 1.97
N LEU A 74 -5.84 -8.17 2.42
CA LEU A 74 -5.62 -7.35 3.59
C LEU A 74 -6.57 -7.78 4.72
N LYS A 75 -6.01 -8.12 5.87
CA LYS A 75 -6.76 -8.23 7.13
C LYS A 75 -6.81 -6.84 7.79
N LEU A 76 -8.02 -6.31 7.97
CA LEU A 76 -8.25 -5.06 8.71
C LEU A 76 -7.90 -5.24 10.19
N GLY A 77 -7.39 -4.17 10.81
CA GLY A 77 -6.90 -4.20 12.18
C GLY A 77 -8.02 -4.24 13.23
N LYS A 78 -9.21 -3.76 12.89
CA LYS A 78 -10.41 -3.75 13.75
C LYS A 78 -11.66 -4.11 12.95
N PRO A 79 -12.67 -4.74 13.58
CA PRO A 79 -13.99 -4.87 13.00
C PRO A 79 -14.60 -3.49 12.70
N GLY A 80 -15.31 -3.37 11.59
CA GLY A 80 -15.96 -2.12 11.19
C GLY A 80 -16.71 -2.26 9.87
N LYS A 81 -17.39 -1.19 9.46
CA LYS A 81 -18.05 -1.08 8.16
C LYS A 81 -17.22 -0.18 7.24
N ILE A 82 -16.97 -0.63 6.01
CA ILE A 82 -16.24 0.14 5.00
C ILE A 82 -17.21 1.16 4.41
N HIS A 83 -16.86 2.44 4.50
CA HIS A 83 -17.64 3.54 3.93
C HIS A 83 -16.93 4.21 2.75
N LYS A 84 -15.59 4.19 2.75
CA LYS A 84 -14.74 4.74 1.71
C LYS A 84 -13.52 3.83 1.54
N VAL A 85 -12.97 3.84 0.34
CA VAL A 85 -11.68 3.23 -0.01
C VAL A 85 -10.87 4.32 -0.68
N ASP A 86 -9.62 4.47 -0.26
CA ASP A 86 -8.66 5.38 -0.87
C ASP A 86 -7.59 4.56 -1.58
N ILE A 87 -7.29 4.89 -2.83
CA ILE A 87 -6.27 4.24 -3.65
C ILE A 87 -5.31 5.34 -4.12
N ASP A 88 -4.18 5.45 -3.41
CA ASP A 88 -3.15 6.44 -3.70
C ASP A 88 -2.08 5.83 -4.63
N THR A 89 -1.92 6.43 -5.81
CA THR A 89 -0.89 6.05 -6.81
C THR A 89 0.25 7.06 -6.88
N SER A 90 0.42 7.90 -5.85
CA SER A 90 1.46 8.90 -5.77
C SER A 90 2.83 8.34 -6.13
N TYR A 91 3.55 9.09 -6.98
CA TYR A 91 4.89 8.79 -7.48
C TYR A 91 5.02 7.59 -8.43
N PHE A 92 3.96 6.83 -8.68
CA PHE A 92 3.89 5.85 -9.75
C PHE A 92 3.44 6.53 -11.05
N ASN A 93 4.39 7.11 -11.78
CA ASN A 93 4.13 7.87 -13.01
C ASN A 93 4.47 7.04 -14.26
N GLY A 94 3.45 6.55 -14.96
CA GLY A 94 3.58 5.73 -16.18
C GLY A 94 3.55 4.22 -15.93
N ASN A 95 3.44 3.81 -14.67
CA ASN A 95 3.32 2.42 -14.21
C ASN A 95 2.21 2.21 -13.17
N GLN A 96 1.35 3.22 -12.93
CA GLN A 96 0.14 3.03 -12.14
C GLN A 96 -0.81 2.02 -12.83
N PRO A 97 -1.60 1.25 -12.05
CA PRO A 97 -2.56 0.29 -12.59
C PRO A 97 -3.68 0.92 -13.42
#